data_AF-A0A848V2L8-F1
#
_entry.id   AF-A0A848V2L8-F1
#
_cell.length_a   1.000
_cell.length_b   1.000
_cell.length_c   1.000
_cell.angle_alpha   90.00
_cell.angle_beta   90.00
_cell.angle_gamma   90.00
#
_symmetry.space_group_name_H-M   'P 1'
#
loop_
_entity.id
_entity.type
_entity.pdbx_description
1 polymer ?
#
loop_
_entity_poly.entity_id
_entity_poly.type
_entity_poly.pdbx_seq_one_letter_code
_entity_poly.pdbx_strand_id
1 'polypeptide(L)' 'MNQIFAGEAAIHFGPADFTIMEPGHYVKCAVTNAKIPLDQLRYWSHERQEAYIDAAASLKAFQRVAG' A
#
# COMPACT_ATOMS: atom_id res chain seq x y z
N MET A 1 -3.79 25.51 12.47
CA MET A 1 -2.96 25.36 11.25
C MET A 1 -3.59 24.29 10.40
N ASN A 2 -3.90 24.67 9.16
CA ASN A 2 -4.89 24.05 8.30
C ASN A 2 -4.57 22.58 7.97
N GLN A 3 -5.59 21.73 8.06
CA GLN A 3 -5.70 20.31 7.68
C GLN A 3 -5.22 20.04 6.23
N ILE A 4 -4.24 19.16 5.94
CA ILE A 4 -3.87 18.89 4.52
C ILE A 4 -3.49 17.43 4.14
N PHE A 5 -3.25 16.46 5.03
CA PHE A 5 -2.83 15.10 4.58
C PHE A 5 -3.97 14.07 4.45
N ALA A 6 -5.20 14.50 4.19
CA ALA A 6 -6.36 13.59 4.02
C ALA A 6 -6.35 12.77 2.70
N GLY A 7 -5.24 12.80 1.96
CA GLY A 7 -5.09 12.21 0.63
C GLY A 7 -4.43 10.83 0.61
N GLU A 8 -4.18 10.37 -0.61
CA GLU A 8 -3.35 9.19 -0.86
C GLU A 8 -1.89 9.53 -0.58
N ALA A 9 -1.22 8.70 0.21
CA ALA A 9 0.21 8.81 0.43
C ALA A 9 0.96 8.12 -0.71
N ALA A 10 2.02 8.74 -1.18
CA ALA A 10 2.99 8.04 -2.01
C ALA A 10 4.02 7.38 -1.08
N ILE A 11 4.19 6.07 -1.21
CA ILE A 11 5.06 5.27 -0.35
C ILE A 11 6.05 4.50 -1.20
N HIS A 12 7.31 4.52 -0.79
CA HIS A 12 8.32 3.58 -1.25
C HIS A 12 8.36 2.38 -0.30
N PHE A 13 8.04 1.21 -0.83
CA PHE A 13 7.98 -0.02 -0.04
C PHE A 13 9.36 -0.68 0.03
N GLY A 14 9.90 -0.79 1.24
CA GLY A 14 11.12 -1.55 1.53
C GLY A 14 10.79 -3.00 1.95
N PRO A 15 11.82 -3.83 2.18
CA PRO A 15 11.65 -5.24 2.51
C PRO A 15 11.08 -5.48 3.91
N ALA A 16 11.33 -4.58 4.87
CA ALA A 16 10.83 -4.69 6.25
C ALA A 16 10.14 -3.41 6.75
N ASP A 17 10.34 -2.30 6.04
CA ASP A 17 9.81 -0.98 6.36
C ASP A 17 9.32 -0.28 5.08
N PHE A 18 8.74 0.90 5.21
CA PHE A 18 8.38 1.73 4.07
C PHE A 18 8.67 3.20 4.38
N THR A 19 8.96 3.96 3.32
CA THR A 19 9.24 5.39 3.41
C THR A 19 8.10 6.17 2.78
N ILE A 20 7.56 7.15 3.51
CA ILE A 20 6.55 8.07 2.99
C ILE A 20 7.27 9.10 2.10
N MET A 21 7.01 9.04 0.80
CA MET A 21 7.54 9.96 -0.20
C MET A 21 6.67 11.22 -0.28
N GLU A 22 5.34 11.05 -0.26
CA GLU A 22 4.38 12.14 -0.22
C GLU A 22 3.39 11.90 0.94
N PRO A 23 3.14 12.91 1.78
CA PRO A 23 2.32 12.75 2.96
C PRO A 23 0.85 12.53 2.61
N GLY A 24 0.23 11.54 3.25
CA GLY A 24 -1.17 11.17 3.10
C GLY A 24 -1.65 10.26 4.23
N HIS A 25 -2.91 9.86 4.20
CA HIS A 25 -3.52 9.04 5.25
C HIS A 25 -3.76 7.59 4.84
N TYR A 26 -3.74 7.30 3.53
CA TYR A 26 -4.00 5.97 3.01
C TYR A 26 -3.20 5.68 1.75
N VAL A 27 -2.99 4.41 1.43
CA VAL A 27 -2.59 3.93 0.11
C VAL A 27 -3.73 3.15 -0.53
N LYS A 28 -3.68 2.88 -1.83
CA LYS A 28 -4.67 2.01 -2.49
C LYS A 28 -4.14 0.59 -2.64
N CYS A 29 -5.02 -0.37 -2.42
CA CYS A 29 -4.73 -1.76 -2.74
C CYS A 29 -4.58 -1.94 -4.25
N ALA A 30 -3.47 -2.52 -4.71
CA ALA A 30 -3.25 -2.77 -6.13
C ALA A 30 -4.25 -3.78 -6.75
N VAL A 31 -4.89 -4.61 -5.92
CA VAL A 31 -5.83 -5.65 -6.38
C VAL A 31 -7.28 -5.20 -6.34
N THR A 32 -7.69 -4.53 -5.26
CA THR A 32 -9.10 -4.18 -5.01
C THR A 32 -9.38 -2.68 -5.17
N ASN A 33 -8.35 -1.85 -5.31
CA ASN A 33 -8.42 -0.40 -5.30
C ASN A 33 -8.99 0.22 -4.00
N ALA A 34 -9.16 -0.59 -2.95
CA ALA A 34 -9.62 -0.14 -1.65
C ALA A 34 -8.59 0.75 -0.97
N LYS A 35 -9.06 1.73 -0.18
CA LYS A 35 -8.20 2.60 0.63
C LYS A 35 -7.73 1.84 1.87
N ILE A 36 -6.41 1.78 2.06
CA ILE A 36 -5.73 1.16 3.19
C ILE A 36 -5.14 2.28 4.04
N PRO A 37 -5.67 2.55 5.25
CA PRO A 37 -5.05 3.50 6.17
C PRO A 37 -3.60 3.11 6.45
N LEU A 38 -2.69 4.07 6.55
CA LEU A 38 -1.25 3.77 6.74
C LEU A 38 -0.98 2.97 8.02
N ASP A 39 -1.72 3.24 9.09
CA ASP A 39 -1.66 2.49 10.36
C ASP A 39 -2.12 1.02 10.23
N GLN A 40 -2.93 0.71 9.21
CA GLN A 40 -3.44 -0.63 8.94
C GLN A 40 -2.68 -1.34 7.81
N LEU A 41 -1.69 -0.68 7.19
CA LEU A 41 -0.89 -1.25 6.12
C LEU A 41 0.05 -2.33 6.68
N ARG A 42 -0.33 -3.59 6.48
CA ARG A 42 0.44 -4.77 6.95
C ARG A 42 0.96 -5.66 5.83
N TYR A 43 0.41 -5.51 4.62
CA TYR A 43 0.73 -6.36 3.48
C TYR A 43 1.15 -5.50 2.30
N TRP A 44 2.37 -5.71 1.82
CA TRP A 44 2.90 -5.04 0.64
C TRP A 44 3.94 -5.90 -0.06
N SER A 45 4.30 -5.53 -1.30
CA SER A 45 5.43 -6.10 -2.03
C SER A 45 6.43 -5.00 -2.37
N HIS A 46 7.64 -5.12 -1.84
CA HIS A 46 8.74 -4.20 -2.14
C HIS A 46 9.21 -4.33 -3.59
N GLU A 47 9.22 -5.54 -4.16
CA GLU A 47 9.63 -5.76 -5.55
C GLU A 47 8.67 -5.08 -6.54
N ARG A 48 7.36 -5.09 -6.24
CA ARG A 48 6.33 -4.55 -7.13
C ARG A 48 5.90 -3.14 -6.78
N GLN A 49 6.30 -2.62 -5.62
CA GLN A 49 5.83 -1.35 -5.06
C GLN A 49 4.30 -1.29 -4.93
N GLU A 50 3.70 -2.36 -4.41
CA GLU A 50 2.24 -2.51 -4.31
C GLU A 50 1.80 -2.75 -2.87
N ALA A 51 0.71 -2.11 -2.45
CA ALA A 51 0.03 -2.37 -1.17
C ALA A 51 -1.16 -3.31 -1.34
N TYR A 52 -1.45 -4.09 -0.30
CA TYR A 52 -2.57 -5.02 -0.25
C TYR A 52 -3.40 -4.83 1.02
N ILE A 53 -4.73 -4.82 0.87
CA ILE A 53 -5.66 -4.60 1.98
C ILE A 53 -5.69 -5.79 2.96
N ASP A 54 -5.41 -7.00 2.46
CA ASP A 54 -5.38 -8.23 3.25
C ASP A 54 -4.52 -9.32 2.58
N ALA A 55 -4.36 -10.45 3.28
CA ALA A 55 -3.59 -11.59 2.80
C ALA A 55 -4.15 -12.23 1.51
N ALA A 56 -5.47 -12.25 1.31
CA ALA A 56 -6.08 -12.79 0.10
C ALA A 56 -5.79 -11.88 -1.11
N ALA A 57 -5.79 -10.55 -0.92
CA ALA A 57 -5.35 -9.62 -1.94
C ALA A 57 -3.87 -9.82 -2.31
N SER A 58 -2.99 -10.00 -1.31
CA SER A 58 -1.57 -10.30 -1.55
C SER A 58 -1.36 -11.61 -2.33
N LEU A 59 -2.07 -12.68 -1.93
CA LEU A 59 -2.01 -13.97 -2.63
C LEU A 59 -2.50 -13.85 -4.08
N LYS A 60 -3.60 -13.13 -4.31
CA LYS A 60 -4.14 -12.91 -5.66
C LYS A 60 -3.16 -12.12 -6.55
N ALA A 61 -2.44 -11.15 -5.98
CA ALA A 61 -1.37 -10.47 -6.70
C ALA A 61 -0.23 -11.43 -7.04
N PHE A 62 0.23 -12.25 -6.10
CA PHE A 62 1.25 -13.27 -6.35
C PHE A 62 0.86 -14.24 -7.47
N GLN A 63 -0.39 -14.71 -7.49
CA GLN A 63 -0.90 -15.60 -8.54
C GLN A 63 -0.96 -14.94 -9.92
N ARG A 64 -1.18 -13.63 -10.01
CA ARG A 64 -1.18 -12.91 -11.30
C ARG A 64 0.19 -12.90 -11.98
N VAL A 65 1.27 -12.84 -11.20
CA VAL A 65 2.65 -12.74 -11.71
C VAL A 65 3.36 -14.09 -11.80
N ALA A 66 2.88 -15.11 -11.10
CA ALA A 66 3.46 -16.46 -11.11
C ALA A 66 3.06 -17.30 -12.34
N GLY A 67 2.27 -16.74 -13.28
CA GLY A 67 1.91 -17.36 -14.55
C GLY A 67 2.74 -16.78 -15.69
#